data_AF-A0A4Y7K065-F1
#
_entry.id   AF-A0A4Y7K065-F1
#
_cell.length_a   1.000
_cell.length_b   1.000
_cell.length_c   1.000
_cell.angle_alpha   90.00
_cell.angle_beta   90.00
_cell.angle_gamma   90.00
#
_symmetry.space_group_name_H-M   'P 1'
#
loop_
_entity.id
_entity.type
_entity.pdbx_description
1 polymer ?
#
loop_
_entity_poly.entity_id
_entity_poly.type
_entity_poly.pdbx_seq_one_letter_code
_entity_poly.pdbx_strand_id
1 'polypeptide(L)'
;MDSSKVQKLQLKLQSLGPFFRITVSSLETEKELGRAEGLFVGAVAIRYGYDCGCKTAELLAINDSDLYHSKLVRFYTRMGFRAVHEVTGGSIQDLAHLLVWGGNGTRMDANIEELLLKWGRKFKPRSSSQR
;
A
#
# COMPACT_ATOMS: atom_id res chain seq x y z
N MET A 1 11.86 3.84 -12.81
CA MET A 1 13.20 3.36 -12.39
C MET A 1 14.34 4.13 -13.05
N ASP A 2 14.12 4.77 -14.21
CA ASP A 2 15.15 5.58 -14.86
C ASP A 2 15.35 6.96 -14.22
N SER A 3 14.28 7.58 -13.71
CA SER A 3 14.37 8.87 -12.98
C SER A 3 15.24 8.79 -11.71
N SER A 4 15.30 7.63 -11.04
CA SER A 4 16.17 7.41 -9.87
C SER A 4 17.64 7.27 -10.25
N LYS A 5 17.96 6.69 -11.41
CA LYS A 5 19.34 6.60 -11.91
C LYS A 5 19.88 7.98 -12.32
N VAL A 6 19.03 8.82 -12.93
CA VAL A 6 19.35 10.22 -13.27
C VAL A 6 19.69 11.04 -12.02
N GLN A 7 19.06 10.74 -10.88
CA GLN A 7 19.31 11.39 -9.59
C GLN A 7 20.40 10.71 -8.75
N LYS A 8 21.07 9.68 -9.28
CA LYS A 8 22.09 8.89 -8.55
C LYS A 8 21.56 8.25 -7.25
N LEU A 9 20.29 7.82 -7.27
CA LEU A 9 19.63 7.15 -6.16
C LEU A 9 19.47 5.64 -6.44
N GLN A 10 19.81 4.82 -5.46
CA GLN A 10 19.52 3.38 -5.44
C GLN A 10 18.34 3.11 -4.50
N LEU A 11 17.32 2.45 -5.01
CA LEU A 11 16.18 1.97 -4.22
C LEU A 11 16.36 0.47 -3.95
N LYS A 12 16.28 0.09 -2.67
CA LYS A 12 16.27 -1.32 -2.25
C LYS A 12 14.91 -1.63 -1.62
N LEU A 13 14.26 -2.66 -2.14
CA LEU A 13 13.02 -3.22 -1.60
C LEU A 13 13.35 -4.47 -0.78
N GLN A 14 12.88 -4.52 0.46
CA GLN A 14 12.93 -5.71 1.30
C GLN A 14 11.50 -6.09 1.69
N SER A 15 11.13 -7.36 1.60
CA SER A 15 9.76 -7.83 1.90
C SER A 15 9.76 -8.94 2.94
N LEU A 16 8.83 -8.85 3.91
CA LEU A 16 8.50 -9.90 4.86
C LEU A 16 6.96 -10.08 4.88
N GLY A 17 6.46 -10.97 4.03
CA GLY A 17 5.02 -11.11 3.83
C GLY A 17 4.41 -9.83 3.22
N PRO A 18 3.28 -9.30 3.75
CA PRO A 18 2.66 -8.08 3.23
C PRO A 18 3.41 -6.80 3.63
N PHE A 19 4.39 -6.91 4.54
CA PHE A 19 5.21 -5.79 4.94
C PHE A 19 6.39 -5.68 4.01
N PHE A 20 6.61 -4.47 3.52
CA PHE A 20 7.79 -4.16 2.74
C PHE A 20 8.43 -2.89 3.27
N ARG A 21 9.74 -2.81 3.08
CA ARG A 21 10.57 -1.68 3.41
C ARG A 21 11.23 -1.18 2.14
N ILE A 22 11.16 0.11 1.93
CA ILE A 22 11.89 0.82 0.87
C ILE A 22 13.03 1.56 1.56
N THR A 23 14.25 1.28 1.15
CA THR A 23 15.43 2.06 1.55
C THR A 23 15.98 2.78 0.33
N VAL A 24 16.29 4.06 0.49
CA VAL A 24 16.94 4.89 -0.52
C VAL A 24 18.39 5.09 -0.10
N SER A 25 19.33 4.79 -0.97
CA SER A 25 20.76 5.06 -0.77
C SER A 25 21.34 5.88 -1.91
N SER A 26 22.38 6.66 -1.63
CA SER A 26 23.16 7.36 -2.65
C SER A 26 24.02 6.34 -3.41
N LEU A 27 24.03 6.42 -4.74
CA LEU A 27 24.92 5.61 -5.57
C LEU A 27 26.39 6.04 -5.47
N GLU A 28 26.67 7.27 -5.03
CA GLU A 28 28.04 7.81 -4.95
C GLU A 28 28.73 7.48 -3.63
N THR A 29 27.96 7.51 -2.53
CA THR A 29 28.50 7.36 -1.17
C THR A 29 28.08 6.06 -0.50
N GLU A 30 27.21 5.27 -1.16
CA GLU A 30 26.50 4.11 -0.61
C GLU A 30 25.71 4.38 0.67
N LYS A 31 25.63 5.64 1.10
CA LYS A 31 24.98 6.04 2.34
C LYS A 31 23.47 5.96 2.20
N GLU A 32 22.81 5.40 3.21
CA GLU A 32 21.35 5.46 3.34
C GLU A 32 20.89 6.91 3.50
N LEU A 33 20.01 7.34 2.61
CA LEU A 33 19.39 8.67 2.58
C LEU A 33 18.04 8.68 3.28
N GLY A 34 17.34 7.54 3.30
CA GLY A 34 16.07 7.41 3.99
C GLY A 34 15.43 6.04 3.85
N ARG A 35 14.40 5.80 4.65
CA ARG A 35 13.64 4.55 4.64
C ARG A 35 12.14 4.79 4.86
N ALA A 36 11.31 3.95 4.27
CA ALA A 36 9.87 3.96 4.47
C ALA A 36 9.35 2.52 4.61
N GLU A 37 8.49 2.28 5.60
CA GLU A 37 7.69 1.05 5.64
C GLU A 37 6.47 1.21 4.74
N GLY A 38 6.07 0.13 4.07
CA GLY A 38 4.98 0.13 3.10
C GLY A 38 3.65 0.62 3.65
N LEU A 39 3.42 0.44 4.95
CA LEU A 39 2.25 1.00 5.61
C LEU A 39 2.28 2.55 5.65
N PHE A 40 3.44 3.17 5.85
CA PHE A 40 3.54 4.63 5.81
C PHE A 40 3.34 5.17 4.39
N VAL A 41 3.87 4.46 3.38
CA VAL A 41 3.60 4.80 1.98
C VAL A 41 2.11 4.76 1.70
N GLY A 42 1.42 3.69 2.13
CA GLY A 42 -0.03 3.59 2.06
C GLY A 42 -0.74 4.71 2.81
N ALA A 43 -0.32 5.04 4.04
CA ALA A 43 -0.91 6.12 4.84
C ALA A 43 -0.80 7.49 4.17
N VAL A 44 0.36 7.81 3.59
CA VAL A 44 0.58 9.05 2.84
C VAL A 44 -0.29 9.08 1.58
N ALA A 45 -0.41 7.96 0.85
CA ALA A 45 -1.26 7.87 -0.33
C ALA A 45 -2.75 8.08 0.02
N ILE A 46 -3.24 7.47 1.11
CA ILE A 46 -4.62 7.67 1.60
C ILE A 46 -4.85 9.12 2.02
N ARG A 47 -3.88 9.72 2.72
CA ARG A 47 -3.96 11.14 3.12
C ARG A 47 -4.03 12.06 1.91
N TYR A 48 -3.17 11.84 0.91
CA TYR A 48 -3.20 12.61 -0.32
C TYR A 48 -4.54 12.44 -1.05
N GLY A 49 -5.07 11.23 -1.14
CA GLY A 49 -6.40 10.97 -1.71
C GLY A 49 -7.51 11.74 -0.99
N TYR A 50 -7.47 11.79 0.35
CA TYR A 50 -8.40 12.60 1.14
C TYR A 50 -8.31 14.09 0.78
N ASP A 51 -7.09 14.63 0.69
CA ASP A 51 -6.85 16.03 0.36
C ASP A 51 -7.31 16.36 -1.08
N CYS A 52 -7.31 15.38 -1.97
CA CYS A 52 -7.89 15.48 -3.32
C CYS A 52 -9.42 15.28 -3.37
N GLY A 53 -10.08 15.02 -2.24
CA GLY A 53 -11.54 14.81 -2.16
C GLY A 53 -12.01 13.39 -2.42
N CYS A 54 -11.10 12.40 -2.49
CA CYS A 54 -11.48 11.00 -2.64
C CYS A 54 -12.29 10.51 -1.43
N LYS A 55 -13.34 9.72 -1.68
CA LYS A 55 -14.20 9.14 -0.64
C LYS A 55 -13.91 7.68 -0.36
N THR A 56 -13.50 6.96 -1.39
CA THR A 56 -13.21 5.53 -1.33
C THR A 56 -11.76 5.27 -1.73
N ALA A 57 -11.13 4.34 -1.02
CA ALA A 57 -9.87 3.74 -1.41
C ALA A 57 -10.15 2.30 -1.83
N GLU A 58 -9.67 1.92 -3.00
CA GLU A 58 -9.84 0.59 -3.58
C GLU A 58 -8.48 -0.07 -3.75
N LEU A 59 -8.43 -1.39 -3.55
CA LEU A 59 -7.26 -2.20 -3.85
C LEU A 59 -7.66 -3.61 -4.29
N LEU A 60 -6.76 -4.28 -5.01
CA LEU A 60 -6.89 -5.70 -5.32
C LEU A 60 -5.89 -6.51 -4.50
N ALA A 61 -6.39 -7.43 -3.67
CA ALA A 61 -5.57 -8.46 -3.05
C ALA A 61 -5.38 -9.59 -4.07
N ILE A 62 -4.31 -9.48 -4.88
CA ILE A 62 -4.00 -10.42 -5.97
C ILE A 62 -3.87 -11.86 -5.43
N ASN A 63 -4.42 -12.81 -6.17
CA ASN A 63 -4.30 -14.23 -5.88
C ASN A 63 -3.21 -14.90 -6.73
N ASP A 64 -1.95 -14.71 -6.34
CA ASP A 64 -0.82 -15.47 -6.90
C ASP A 64 -0.73 -16.89 -6.30
N SER A 65 -1.15 -17.04 -5.04
CA SER A 65 -1.39 -18.33 -4.39
C SER A 65 -2.35 -18.16 -3.22
N ASP A 66 -3.18 -19.17 -2.95
CA ASP A 66 -4.24 -19.10 -1.94
C ASP A 66 -3.73 -18.73 -0.54
N LEU A 67 -2.53 -19.19 -0.19
CA LEU A 67 -1.92 -18.90 1.11
C LEU A 67 -1.43 -17.44 1.22
N TYR A 68 -0.86 -16.87 0.15
CA TYR A 68 -0.48 -15.45 0.15
C TYR A 68 -1.70 -14.54 0.03
N HIS A 69 -2.64 -14.92 -0.83
CA HIS A 69 -3.90 -14.23 -1.04
C HIS A 69 -4.69 -14.08 0.28
N SER A 70 -4.90 -15.18 1.00
CA SER A 70 -5.59 -15.14 2.30
C SER A 70 -4.85 -14.30 3.35
N LYS A 71 -3.52 -14.25 3.32
CA LYS A 71 -2.72 -13.35 4.19
C LYS A 71 -2.93 -11.89 3.82
N LEU A 72 -2.97 -11.55 2.53
CA LEU A 72 -3.22 -10.19 2.04
C LEU A 72 -4.63 -9.72 2.40
N VAL A 73 -5.65 -10.53 2.13
CA VAL A 73 -7.04 -10.21 2.50
C VAL A 73 -7.15 -9.98 4.00
N ARG A 74 -6.62 -10.89 4.85
CA ARG A 74 -6.63 -10.70 6.32
C ARG A 74 -5.89 -9.44 6.76
N PHE A 75 -4.76 -9.14 6.11
CA PHE A 75 -3.97 -7.95 6.41
C PHE A 75 -4.78 -6.68 6.14
N TYR A 76 -5.31 -6.51 4.93
CA TYR A 76 -6.06 -5.31 4.56
C TYR A 76 -7.40 -5.20 5.29
N THR A 77 -8.05 -6.31 5.63
CA THR A 77 -9.21 -6.32 6.53
C THR A 77 -8.87 -5.73 7.90
N ARG A 78 -7.76 -6.16 8.52
CA ARG A 78 -7.31 -5.56 9.79
C ARG A 78 -6.99 -4.08 9.65
N MET A 79 -6.52 -3.64 8.48
CA MET A 79 -6.25 -2.24 8.20
C MET A 79 -7.52 -1.39 7.99
N GLY A 80 -8.66 -2.00 7.67
CA GLY A 80 -9.97 -1.32 7.54
C GLY A 80 -10.66 -1.48 6.19
N PHE A 81 -10.05 -2.21 5.26
CA PHE A 81 -10.69 -2.56 4.00
C PHE A 81 -11.70 -3.68 4.18
N ARG A 82 -12.67 -3.77 3.27
CA ARG A 82 -13.70 -4.82 3.25
C ARG A 82 -13.68 -5.47 1.87
N ALA A 83 -13.76 -6.80 1.83
CA ALA A 83 -13.89 -7.52 0.57
C ALA A 83 -15.24 -7.16 -0.09
N VAL A 84 -15.19 -6.76 -1.35
CA VAL A 84 -16.37 -6.34 -2.12
C VAL A 84 -16.69 -7.35 -3.22
N HIS A 85 -15.67 -7.86 -3.91
CA HIS A 85 -15.85 -8.72 -5.08
C HIS A 85 -14.66 -9.64 -5.29
N GLU A 86 -14.90 -10.89 -5.71
CA GLU A 86 -13.85 -11.79 -6.19
C GLU A 86 -13.73 -11.68 -7.71
N VAL A 87 -12.60 -11.14 -8.17
CA VAL A 87 -12.31 -10.94 -9.58
C VAL A 87 -11.79 -12.24 -10.17
N THR A 88 -12.69 -13.12 -10.62
CA THR A 88 -12.32 -14.47 -11.10
C THR A 88 -12.04 -14.55 -12.60
N GLY A 89 -12.45 -13.53 -13.37
CA GLY A 89 -12.34 -13.48 -14.83
C GLY A 89 -13.51 -14.13 -15.57
N GLY A 90 -14.55 -14.59 -14.85
CA GLY A 90 -15.71 -15.28 -15.42
C GLY A 90 -16.85 -14.37 -15.89
N SER A 91 -16.82 -13.08 -15.53
CA SER A 91 -17.87 -12.12 -15.87
C SER A 91 -17.34 -10.89 -16.61
N ILE A 92 -18.23 -10.14 -17.28
CA ILE A 92 -17.88 -8.88 -17.95
C ILE A 92 -17.35 -7.83 -16.96
N GLN A 93 -17.84 -7.83 -15.71
CA GLN A 93 -17.30 -6.97 -14.64
C GLN A 93 -15.86 -7.35 -14.29
N ASP A 94 -15.51 -8.64 -14.37
CA ASP A 94 -14.14 -9.10 -14.15
C ASP A 94 -13.20 -8.67 -15.27
N LEU A 95 -13.67 -8.56 -16.52
CA LEU A 95 -12.87 -8.01 -17.62
C LEU A 95 -12.44 -6.57 -17.36
N ALA A 96 -13.35 -5.72 -16.89
CA ALA A 96 -13.02 -4.35 -16.50
C ALA A 96 -12.05 -4.32 -15.30
N HIS A 97 -12.26 -5.18 -14.31
CA HIS A 97 -11.36 -5.28 -13.16
C HIS A 97 -9.99 -5.84 -13.52
N LEU A 98 -9.89 -6.79 -14.44
CA LEU A 98 -8.62 -7.29 -14.97
C LEU A 98 -7.86 -6.21 -15.73
N LEU A 99 -8.55 -5.32 -16.46
CA LEU A 99 -7.91 -4.18 -17.14
C LEU A 99 -7.37 -3.14 -16.16
N VAL A 100 -8.09 -2.85 -15.07
CA VAL A 100 -7.68 -1.86 -14.06
C VAL A 100 -6.57 -2.41 -13.17
N TRP A 101 -6.67 -3.67 -12.74
CA TRP A 101 -5.82 -4.24 -11.69
C TRP A 101 -4.77 -5.24 -12.20
N GLY A 102 -4.92 -5.75 -13.43
CA GLY A 102 -3.94 -6.62 -14.08
C GLY A 102 -3.90 -8.07 -13.59
N GLY A 103 -4.85 -8.51 -12.76
CA GLY A 103 -4.84 -9.87 -12.19
C GLY A 103 -6.15 -10.28 -11.50
N ASN A 104 -6.23 -11.57 -11.16
CA ASN A 104 -7.31 -12.15 -10.37
C ASN A 104 -7.03 -11.92 -8.87
N GLY A 105 -8.09 -11.70 -8.09
CA GLY A 105 -7.96 -11.53 -6.64
C GLY A 105 -9.24 -11.02 -6.00
N THR A 106 -9.14 -10.60 -4.74
CA THR A 106 -10.28 -10.01 -4.03
C THR A 106 -10.17 -8.49 -4.10
N ARG A 107 -11.14 -7.84 -4.75
CA ARG A 107 -11.29 -6.39 -4.68
C ARG A 107 -11.75 -6.03 -3.28
N MET A 108 -11.08 -5.04 -2.69
CA MET A 108 -11.41 -4.53 -1.37
C MET A 108 -11.54 -3.01 -1.39
N ASP A 109 -12.55 -2.51 -0.70
CA ASP A 109 -12.84 -1.07 -0.62
C ASP A 109 -12.80 -0.60 0.84
N ALA A 110 -12.52 0.69 1.04
CA ALA A 110 -12.59 1.34 2.34
C ALA A 110 -13.03 2.79 2.18
N ASN A 111 -13.76 3.32 3.17
CA ASN A 111 -13.99 4.75 3.28
C ASN A 111 -12.71 5.45 3.79
N ILE A 112 -12.26 6.48 3.08
CA ILE A 112 -11.00 7.17 3.37
C ILE A 112 -11.02 7.87 4.73
N GLU A 113 -12.14 8.46 5.13
CA GLU A 113 -12.28 9.13 6.43
C GLU A 113 -12.20 8.11 7.58
N GLU A 114 -12.84 6.94 7.43
CA GLU A 114 -12.72 5.82 8.38
C GLU A 114 -11.27 5.33 8.50
N LEU A 115 -10.55 5.22 7.38
CA LEU A 115 -9.13 4.83 7.38
C LEU A 115 -8.28 5.85 8.13
N LEU A 116 -8.46 7.15 7.86
CA LEU A 116 -7.71 8.21 8.54
C LEU A 116 -7.97 8.21 10.05
N LEU A 117 -9.22 8.04 10.48
CA LEU A 117 -9.56 7.93 11.91
C LEU A 117 -8.92 6.71 12.57
N LYS A 118 -8.98 5.56 11.90
CA LYS A 118 -8.42 4.29 12.41
C LYS A 118 -6.89 4.35 12.49
N TRP A 119 -6.24 4.95 11.51
CA TRP A 119 -4.77 4.99 11.41
C TRP A 119 -4.16 6.15 12.20
N GLY A 120 -4.85 7.28 12.31
CA GLY A 120 -4.41 8.43 13.11
C GLY A 120 -4.17 8.08 14.59
N ARG A 121 -4.94 7.13 15.14
CA ARG A 121 -4.73 6.61 16.51
C ARG A 121 -3.42 5.82 16.66
N LYS A 122 -2.93 5.20 15.58
CA LYS A 122 -1.69 4.41 15.57
C LYS A 122 -0.44 5.25 15.33
N PHE A 123 -0.58 6.36 14.61
CA PHE A 123 0.53 7.25 14.25
C PHE A 123 0.62 8.47 15.16
N LYS A 124 0.64 8.27 16.48
CA LYS A 124 0.87 9.37 17.42
C LYS A 124 2.33 9.82 17.29
N PRO A 125 2.62 11.13 17.09
CA PRO A 125 3.99 11.61 17.14
C PRO A 125 4.58 11.25 18.50
N ARG A 126 5.81 10.76 18.52
CA ARG A 126 6.53 10.56 19.78
C ARG A 126 6.61 11.95 20.42
N SER A 127 6.00 12.15 21.59
CA SER A 127 6.14 13.40 22.30
C SER A 127 7.63 13.64 22.47
N SER A 128 8.12 14.75 21.94
CA SER A 128 9.47 15.24 22.19
C SER A 128 9.58 15.47 23.69
N SER A 129 10.07 14.46 24.43
CA SER A 129 10.60 14.68 25.75
C SER A 129 11.84 15.54 25.55
N GLN A 130 11.69 16.86 25.72
CA GLN A 130 12.82 17.71 26.04
C GLN A 130 13.46 17.13 27.30
N ARG A 131 14.68 16.62 27.15
CA ARG A 131 15.73 16.65 28.17
C ARG A 131 17.05 16.40 27.49
#